data_AF-F7KXK6-F1
#
_entry.id   AF-F7KXK6-F1
#
_cell.length_a   1.000
_cell.length_b   1.000
_cell.length_c   1.000
_cell.angle_alpha   90.00
_cell.angle_beta   90.00
_cell.angle_gamma   90.00
#
_symmetry.space_group_name_H-M   'P 1'
#
loop_
_entity.id
_entity.type
_entity.pdbx_description
1 polymer ?
#
loop_
_entity_poly.entity_id
_entity_poly.type
_entity_poly.pdbx_seq_one_letter_code
_entity_poly.pdbx_strand_id
1 'polypeptide(L)'
;MISLSLSNFIKTILNIQDNNISFPEEDYCHVIQKGNYLIKLFKGFLKDNCCACPHCNSKNIVKNGSRERNIKFIPFQNYNIELNLTVQRHICKDCKSLFSFN
;
A
#
# COMPACT_ATOMS: atom_id res chain seq x y z
N MET A 1 27.66 -1.09 9.25
CA MET A 1 26.77 -2.14 8.68
C MET A 1 25.48 -1.46 8.31
N ILE A 2 25.23 -1.19 7.01
CA ILE A 2 23.98 -0.58 6.57
C ILE A 2 22.95 -1.71 6.55
N SER A 3 22.06 -1.75 7.55
CA SER A 3 20.87 -2.59 7.47
C SER A 3 19.92 -1.93 6.48
N LEU A 4 19.85 -2.48 5.26
CA LEU A 4 18.82 -2.09 4.31
C LEU A 4 17.52 -2.72 4.81
N SER A 5 16.56 -1.90 5.24
CA SER A 5 15.24 -2.45 5.59
C SER A 5 14.68 -3.23 4.39
N LEU A 6 14.05 -4.37 4.63
CA LEU A 6 13.44 -5.20 3.58
C LEU A 6 12.52 -4.36 2.68
N SER A 7 11.78 -3.42 3.28
CA SER A 7 10.96 -2.48 2.56
C SER A 7 11.75 -1.62 1.56
N ASN A 8 12.94 -1.13 1.91
CA ASN A 8 13.78 -0.35 1.01
C ASN A 8 14.36 -1.21 -0.12
N PHE A 9 14.71 -2.46 0.18
CA PHE A 9 15.14 -3.42 -0.83
C PHE A 9 14.04 -3.72 -1.85
N ILE A 10 12.82 -4.03 -1.40
CA ILE A 10 11.67 -4.30 -2.27
C ILE A 10 11.34 -3.08 -3.13
N LYS A 11 11.31 -1.87 -2.54
CA LYS A 11 11.13 -0.63 -3.30
C LYS A 11 12.16 -0.46 -4.41
N THR A 12 13.42 -0.77 -4.12
CA THR A 12 14.52 -0.67 -5.09
C THR A 12 14.32 -1.64 -6.25
N ILE A 13 14.00 -2.91 -5.98
CA ILE A 13 13.75 -3.94 -7.01
C ILE A 13 12.55 -3.58 -7.88
N LEU A 14 11.46 -3.10 -7.25
CA LEU A 14 10.22 -2.78 -7.94
C LEU A 14 10.20 -1.36 -8.52
N ASN A 15 11.30 -0.62 -8.42
CA ASN A 15 11.44 0.78 -8.84
C ASN A 15 10.33 1.69 -8.29
N ILE A 16 9.98 1.49 -7.01
CA ILE A 16 8.99 2.31 -6.29
C ILE A 16 9.71 3.48 -5.62
N GLN A 17 9.39 4.69 -6.07
CA GLN A 17 9.96 5.93 -5.53
C GLN A 17 9.11 6.55 -4.40
N ASP A 18 7.89 6.04 -4.20
CA ASP A 18 6.98 6.57 -3.18
C ASP A 18 7.44 6.19 -1.76
N ASN A 19 7.73 7.22 -0.95
CA ASN A 19 8.15 7.06 0.44
C ASN A 19 6.99 6.65 1.36
N ASN A 20 5.74 6.86 0.96
CA ASN A 20 4.57 6.48 1.73
C ASN A 20 4.25 4.99 1.60
N ILE A 21 4.74 4.31 0.58
CA ILE A 21 4.58 2.85 0.48
C ILE A 21 5.53 2.18 1.47
N SER A 22 5.12 1.11 2.12
CA SER A 22 6.01 0.24 2.90
C SER A 22 5.62 -1.22 2.76
N PHE A 23 6.56 -2.12 3.02
CA PHE A 23 6.34 -3.56 2.99
C PHE A 23 6.56 -4.15 4.39
N PRO A 24 5.76 -5.13 4.81
CA PRO A 24 5.97 -5.85 6.06
C PRO A 24 7.28 -6.66 6.00
N GLU A 25 7.84 -6.99 7.16
CA GLU A 25 9.06 -7.81 7.27
C GLU A 25 8.79 -9.28 6.89
N GLU A 26 7.55 -9.73 7.07
CA GLU A 26 7.06 -11.08 6.77
C GLU A 26 5.81 -11.00 5.87
N ASP A 27 5.46 -12.09 5.18
CA ASP A 27 4.26 -12.17 4.32
C ASP A 27 4.12 -11.06 3.26
N TYR A 28 5.23 -10.47 2.83
CA TYR A 28 5.27 -9.39 1.85
C TYR A 28 5.02 -9.85 0.41
N CYS A 29 5.11 -11.15 0.10
CA CYS A 29 4.96 -11.67 -1.26
C CYS A 29 4.36 -13.08 -1.27
N HIS A 30 3.41 -13.30 -2.18
CA HIS A 30 2.81 -14.61 -2.45
C HIS A 30 2.83 -14.91 -3.96
N VAL A 31 2.84 -16.19 -4.33
CA VAL A 31 2.61 -16.61 -5.71
C VAL A 31 1.16 -17.05 -5.86
N ILE A 32 0.44 -16.48 -6.83
CA ILE A 32 -0.95 -16.82 -7.13
C ILE A 32 -1.10 -17.22 -8.61
N GLN A 33 -2.01 -18.14 -8.90
CA GLN A 33 -2.38 -18.50 -10.28
C GLN A 33 -3.53 -17.60 -10.75
N LYS A 34 -3.40 -16.95 -11.91
CA LYS A 34 -4.53 -16.34 -12.63
C LYS A 34 -4.55 -16.85 -14.07
N GLY A 35 -5.57 -17.65 -14.41
CA GLY A 35 -5.65 -18.28 -15.73
C GLY A 35 -4.44 -19.18 -15.98
N ASN A 36 -3.69 -18.91 -17.05
CA ASN A 36 -2.53 -19.71 -17.47
C ASN A 36 -1.18 -19.16 -17.00
N TYR A 37 -1.17 -18.12 -16.15
CA TYR A 37 0.05 -17.48 -15.69
C TYR A 37 0.13 -17.37 -14.17
N LEU A 38 1.36 -17.41 -13.66
CA LEU A 38 1.69 -17.17 -12.26
C LEU A 38 1.97 -15.68 -12.03
N ILE A 39 1.48 -15.15 -10.92
CA ILE A 39 1.73 -13.79 -10.45
C ILE A 39 2.47 -13.82 -9.12
N LYS A 40 3.50 -13.00 -8.98
CA LYS A 40 4.04 -12.61 -7.67
C LYS A 40 3.26 -11.40 -7.16
N LEU A 41 2.43 -11.63 -6.14
CA LEU A 41 1.62 -10.62 -5.48
C LEU A 41 2.38 -10.08 -4.27
N PHE A 42 2.89 -8.86 -4.38
CA PHE A 42 3.50 -8.14 -3.28
C PHE A 42 2.43 -7.41 -2.47
N LYS A 43 2.43 -7.58 -1.15
CA LYS A 43 1.52 -6.91 -0.23
C LYS A 43 2.26 -5.78 0.48
N GLY A 44 1.72 -4.58 0.38
CA GLY A 44 2.29 -3.38 1.02
C GLY A 44 1.23 -2.53 1.70
N PHE A 45 1.68 -1.50 2.40
CA PHE A 45 0.86 -0.50 3.06
C PHE A 45 1.12 0.86 2.44
N LEU A 46 0.07 1.65 2.27
CA LEU A 46 0.21 3.08 2.00
C LEU A 46 0.09 3.81 3.33
N LYS A 47 1.20 4.39 3.80
CA LYS A 47 1.27 5.17 5.02
C LYS A 47 0.34 6.37 4.89
N ASP A 48 -0.44 6.57 5.95
CA ASP A 48 -1.22 7.78 6.09
C ASP A 48 -0.38 8.88 6.76
N ASN A 49 -0.31 10.04 6.12
CA ASN A 49 0.38 11.23 6.64
C ASN A 49 -0.62 12.35 7.02
N CYS A 50 -1.90 12.01 7.23
CA CYS A 50 -2.91 13.02 7.48
C CYS A 50 -2.86 13.62 8.89
N CYS A 51 -2.96 14.95 8.94
CA CYS A 51 -3.17 15.71 10.16
C CYS A 51 -4.57 16.37 10.25
N ALA A 52 -5.36 16.40 9.16
CA ALA A 52 -6.65 17.09 9.08
C ALA A 52 -7.58 16.54 7.96
N CYS A 53 -8.89 16.62 8.19
CA CYS A 53 -9.92 16.16 7.27
C CYS A 53 -9.91 17.01 5.99
N PRO A 54 -9.88 16.41 4.79
CA PRO A 54 -9.83 17.18 3.54
C PRO A 54 -11.13 17.93 3.23
N HIS A 55 -12.23 17.62 3.94
CA HIS A 55 -13.55 18.21 3.69
C HIS A 55 -13.88 19.39 4.61
N CYS A 56 -13.36 19.40 5.84
CA CYS A 56 -13.68 20.43 6.83
C CYS A 56 -12.49 20.91 7.66
N ASN A 57 -11.27 20.43 7.35
CA ASN A 57 -10.03 20.74 8.04
C ASN A 57 -10.00 20.38 9.54
N SER A 58 -10.99 19.63 10.03
CA SER A 58 -11.00 19.13 11.41
C SER A 58 -9.91 18.08 11.63
N LYS A 59 -9.29 18.12 12.82
CA LYS A 59 -8.34 17.10 13.27
C LYS A 59 -9.03 15.91 13.96
N ASN A 60 -10.36 15.96 14.14
CA ASN A 60 -11.15 14.92 14.79
C ASN A 60 -11.42 13.76 13.81
N ILE A 61 -10.36 13.03 13.50
CA ILE A 61 -10.35 11.95 12.51
C ILE A 61 -10.03 10.64 13.23
N VAL A 62 -10.77 9.59 12.90
CA VAL A 62 -10.47 8.24 13.40
C VAL A 62 -10.33 7.25 12.24
N LYS A 63 -9.52 6.21 12.46
CA LYS A 63 -9.41 5.07 11.56
C LYS A 63 -10.75 4.34 11.44
N ASN A 64 -11.17 4.04 10.22
CA ASN A 64 -12.43 3.36 9.92
C ASN A 64 -12.22 2.20 8.92
N GLY A 65 -11.42 1.22 9.35
CA GLY A 65 -11.03 0.08 8.52
C GLY A 65 -10.02 0.43 7.43
N SER A 66 -9.78 -0.49 6.52
CA SER A 66 -8.88 -0.30 5.38
C SER A 66 -9.56 -0.71 4.07
N ARG A 67 -8.87 -0.47 2.96
CA ARG A 67 -9.22 -1.02 1.65
C ARG A 67 -7.98 -1.51 0.94
N GLU A 68 -8.14 -2.54 0.14
CA GLU A 68 -7.09 -2.99 -0.75
C GLU A 68 -7.18 -2.25 -2.09
N ARG A 69 -6.01 -1.94 -2.66
CA ARG A 69 -5.86 -1.43 -4.02
C ARG A 69 -4.82 -2.25 -4.76
N ASN A 70 -5.25 -2.88 -5.86
CA ASN A 70 -4.36 -3.61 -6.74
C ASN A 70 -3.77 -2.67 -7.79
N ILE A 71 -2.44 -2.61 -7.85
CA ILE A 71 -1.64 -1.92 -8.86
C ILE A 71 -0.92 -3.00 -9.66
N LYS A 72 -1.16 -3.04 -10.97
CA LYS A 72 -0.56 -4.04 -11.84
C LYS A 72 0.80 -3.56 -12.34
N PHE A 73 1.84 -4.38 -12.17
CA PHE A 73 3.15 -4.19 -12.77
C PHE A 73 3.30 -5.19 -13.93
N ILE A 74 3.98 -4.78 -14.99
CA ILE A 74 4.15 -5.55 -16.25
C ILE A 74 5.32 -6.56 -16.06
N PRO A 75 5.42 -7.68 -16.82
CA PRO A 75 6.24 -8.84 -16.46
C PRO A 75 7.67 -8.51 -16.04
N PHE A 76 8.14 -9.15 -14.97
CA PHE A 76 9.53 -9.16 -14.56
C PHE A 76 10.04 -10.60 -14.64
N GLN A 77 10.96 -10.85 -15.57
CA GLN A 77 11.40 -12.21 -15.93
C GLN A 77 10.21 -13.10 -16.30
N ASN A 78 10.06 -14.25 -15.65
CA ASN A 78 9.02 -15.24 -15.94
C ASN A 78 7.72 -15.03 -15.15
N TYR A 79 7.59 -13.94 -14.39
CA TYR A 79 6.43 -13.67 -13.55
C TYR A 79 5.79 -12.32 -13.89
N ASN A 80 4.46 -12.30 -13.85
CA ASN A 80 3.72 -11.05 -13.71
C ASN A 80 3.83 -10.58 -12.25
N ILE A 81 4.02 -9.30 -12.03
CA ILE A 81 4.05 -8.73 -10.68
C ILE A 81 2.78 -7.92 -10.44
N GLU A 82 2.13 -8.14 -9.31
CA GLU A 82 1.06 -7.27 -8.84
C GLU A 82 1.42 -6.74 -7.45
N LEU A 83 1.07 -5.49 -7.19
CA LEU A 83 1.20 -4.85 -5.90
C LEU A 83 -0.19 -4.63 -5.33
N ASN A 84 -0.50 -5.25 -4.19
CA ASN A 84 -1.71 -5.01 -3.42
C ASN A 84 -1.36 -4.10 -2.25
N LEU A 85 -1.86 -2.87 -2.28
CA LEU A 85 -1.66 -1.90 -1.21
C LEU A 85 -2.88 -1.85 -0.30
N THR A 86 -2.65 -2.04 1.00
CA THR A 86 -3.62 -1.73 2.04
C THR A 86 -3.57 -0.23 2.31
N VAL A 87 -4.68 0.44 2.06
CA VAL A 87 -4.87 1.88 2.30
C VAL A 87 -5.80 2.09 3.48
N GLN A 88 -5.36 2.86 4.47
CA GLN A 88 -6.17 3.20 5.63
C GLN A 88 -7.37 4.08 5.23
N ARG A 89 -8.57 3.73 5.71
CA ARG A 89 -9.77 4.58 5.62
C ARG A 89 -9.94 5.35 6.92
N HIS A 90 -10.49 6.55 6.78
CA HIS A 90 -10.76 7.47 7.86
C HIS A 90 -12.19 7.96 7.82
N ILE A 91 -12.71 8.31 9.00
CA ILE A 91 -13.94 9.07 9.14
C ILE A 91 -13.66 10.30 9.99
N CYS A 92 -14.09 11.47 9.52
CA CYS A 92 -14.10 12.66 10.35
C CYS A 92 -15.32 12.64 11.26
N LYS A 93 -15.13 12.82 12.57
CA LYS A 93 -16.22 12.83 13.54
C LYS A 93 -17.08 14.10 13.48
N ASP A 94 -16.56 15.18 12.90
CA ASP A 94 -17.28 16.46 12.81
C ASP A 94 -18.16 16.53 11.57
N CYS A 95 -17.62 16.29 10.36
CA CYS A 95 -18.40 16.33 9.12
C CYS A 95 -18.92 14.96 8.65
N LYS A 96 -18.57 13.87 9.34
CA LYS A 96 -18.96 12.48 9.02
C LYS A 96 -18.48 11.95 7.66
N SER A 97 -17.67 12.70 6.92
CA SER A 97 -17.13 12.26 5.63
C SER A 97 -16.15 11.10 5.78
N LEU A 98 -16.23 10.16 4.85
CA LEU A 98 -15.32 9.02 4.70
C LEU A 98 -14.27 9.33 3.63
N PHE A 99 -12.99 9.11 3.93
CA PHE A 99 -11.91 9.35 2.99
C PHE A 99 -10.74 8.40 3.22
N SER A 100 -9.93 8.25 2.17
CA SER A 100 -8.61 7.64 2.21
C SER A 100 -7.67 8.60 1.51
N PHE A 101 -6.49 8.78 2.06
CA PHE A 101 -5.45 9.54 1.38
C PHE A 101 -4.81 8.66 0.32
N ASN A 102 -4.46 9.29 -0.80
CA ASN A 102 -3.73 8.67 -1.91
C ASN A 102 -2.28 9.13 -1.84
#